data_AF-A0A525C693-F1
#
_entry.id   AF-A0A525C693-F1
#
_cell.length_a   1.000
_cell.length_b   1.000
_cell.length_c   1.000
_cell.angle_alpha   90.00
_cell.angle_beta   90.00
_cell.angle_gamma   90.00
#
_symmetry.space_group_name_H-M   'P 1'
#
loop_
_entity.id
_entity.type
_entity.pdbx_description
1 polymer ?
#
loop_
_entity_poly.entity_id
_entity_poly.type
_entity_poly.pdbx_seq_one_letter_code
_entity_poly.pdbx_strand_id
1 'polypeptide(L)' 'MKEQVEQALAKIKPVLQADGGDVELVEVTDNGIVKVRLTGACKGCPMSQMTLK' A
#
# COMPACT_ATOMS: atom_id res chain seq x y z
N MET A 1 14.40 -4.70 -10.42
CA MET A 1 12.94 -4.84 -10.18
C MET A 1 12.53 -4.44 -8.77
N LYS A 2 13.10 -4.98 -7.70
CA LYS A 2 12.80 -4.53 -6.32
C LYS A 2 12.98 -3.02 -6.10
N GLU A 3 14.09 -2.47 -6.57
CA GLU A 3 14.40 -1.04 -6.39
C GLU A 3 13.37 -0.09 -7.03
N GLN A 4 12.86 -0.42 -8.21
CA GLN A 4 11.80 0.38 -8.85
C GLN A 4 10.48 0.29 -8.08
N VAL A 5 10.17 -0.89 -7.52
CA VAL A 5 8.99 -1.12 -6.70
C VAL A 5 9.10 -0.36 -5.38
N GLU A 6 10.28 -0.35 -4.75
CA GLU A 6 10.55 0.42 -3.53
C GLU A 6 10.48 1.93 -3.77
N GLN A 7 11.00 2.43 -4.89
CA GLN A 7 10.86 3.83 -5.26
C GLN A 7 9.40 4.23 -5.51
N ALA A 8 8.61 3.37 -6.15
CA ALA A 8 7.18 3.61 -6.33
C ALA A 8 6.44 3.60 -4.99
N LEU A 9 6.74 2.62 -4.12
CA LEU A 9 6.20 2.51 -2.76
C LEU A 9 6.56 3.73 -1.90
N ALA A 10 7.78 4.23 -2.00
CA ALA A 10 8.24 5.42 -1.27
C ALA A 10 7.47 6.68 -1.66
N LYS A 11 7.04 6.81 -2.93
CA LYS A 11 6.23 7.94 -3.39
C LYS A 11 4.79 7.87 -2.89
N ILE A 12 4.21 6.68 -2.76
CA ILE A 12 2.83 6.51 -2.30
C ILE A 12 2.70 6.44 -0.77
N LYS A 13 3.77 6.07 -0.06
CA LYS A 13 3.83 6.01 1.40
C LYS A 13 3.30 7.26 2.12
N PRO A 14 3.72 8.49 1.77
CA PRO A 14 3.22 9.69 2.45
C PRO A 14 1.71 9.90 2.23
N VAL A 15 1.17 9.53 1.07
CA VAL A 15 -0.27 9.61 0.78
C VAL A 15 -1.03 8.56 1.59
N LEU A 16 -0.54 7.32 1.62
CA LEU A 16 -1.12 6.26 2.42
C LEU A 16 -1.11 6.59 3.92
N GLN A 17 -0.01 7.17 4.43
CA GLN A 17 0.10 7.62 5.81
C GLN A 17 -0.82 8.80 6.13
N ALA A 18 -1.04 9.72 5.19
CA ALA A 18 -2.01 10.80 5.32
C ALA A 18 -3.47 10.27 5.41
N ASP A 19 -3.78 9.19 4.69
CA ASP A 19 -5.03 8.43 4.79
C ASP A 19 -5.10 7.53 6.05
N GLY A 20 -4.09 7.56 6.92
CA GLY A 20 -3.99 6.72 8.11
C GLY A 20 -3.68 5.25 7.83
N GLY A 21 -3.32 4.93 6.59
CA GLY A 21 -2.81 3.65 6.12
C GLY A 21 -1.28 3.57 6.12
N ASP A 22 -0.75 2.39 5.86
CA ASP A 22 0.67 2.13 5.62
C ASP A 22 0.78 0.91 4.70
N VAL A 23 1.91 0.75 4.05
CA VAL A 23 2.15 -0.33 3.10
C VAL A 23 3.54 -0.91 3.30
N GLU A 24 3.57 -2.22 3.50
CA GLU A 24 4.79 -2.99 3.65
C GLU A 24 4.97 -3.92 2.45
N LEU A 25 6.16 -3.89 1.85
CA LEU A 25 6.53 -4.83 0.79
C LEU A 25 6.80 -6.20 1.42
N VAL A 26 6.01 -7.21 1.05
CA VAL A 26 6.15 -8.58 1.57
C VAL A 26 7.07 -9.40 0.66
N GLU A 27 6.81 -9.39 -0.64
CA GLU A 27 7.51 -10.23 -1.59
C GLU A 27 7.42 -9.64 -3.01
N VAL A 28 8.48 -9.81 -3.78
CA VAL A 28 8.45 -9.58 -5.23
C VAL A 28 8.85 -10.90 -5.88
N THR A 29 7.91 -11.52 -6.58
CA THR A 29 8.16 -12.78 -7.30
C THR A 29 8.86 -12.50 -8.63
N ASP A 30 9.62 -13.47 -9.15
CA ASP A 30 10.32 -13.37 -10.44
C ASP A 30 9.38 -13.19 -11.65
N ASN A 31 8.09 -13.52 -11.49
CA ASN A 31 7.03 -13.24 -12.46
C ASN A 31 6.53 -11.78 -12.45
N GLY A 32 7.15 -10.90 -11.66
CA GLY A 32 6.78 -9.49 -11.55
C GLY A 32 5.56 -9.22 -10.66
N ILE A 33 5.06 -10.23 -9.93
CA ILE A 33 3.97 -10.03 -8.97
C ILE A 33 4.55 -9.48 -7.66
N VAL A 34 4.06 -8.32 -7.25
CA VAL A 34 4.42 -7.65 -6.01
C VAL A 34 3.34 -7.91 -4.96
N LYS A 35 3.70 -8.60 -3.88
CA LYS A 35 2.84 -8.74 -2.70
C LYS A 35 3.15 -7.63 -1.72
N VAL A 36 2.13 -6.85 -1.38
CA VAL A 36 2.19 -5.82 -0.34
C VAL A 36 1.17 -6.11 0.74
N ARG A 37 1.51 -5.74 1.98
CA ARG A 37 0.59 -5.76 3.12
C ARG A 37 0.20 -4.33 3.43
N LEU A 38 -1.09 -4.04 3.35
CA LEU A 38 -1.64 -2.76 3.78
C LEU A 38 -1.93 -2.84 5.28
N THR A 39 -1.35 -1.92 6.05
CA THR A 39 -1.46 -1.85 7.51
C THR A 39 -1.91 -0.46 7.91
N GLY A 40 -3.11 -0.30 8.50
CA GLY A 40 -3.55 0.99 9.04
C GLY A 40 -5.07 1.11 9.20
N ALA A 41 -5.52 2.35 9.39
CA ALA A 41 -6.84 2.75 9.89
C ALA A 41 -8.04 2.31 9.02
N CYS A 42 -7.84 1.93 7.76
CA CYS A 42 -8.90 1.40 6.92
C CYS A 42 -9.30 -0.06 7.24
N LYS A 43 -8.74 -0.68 8.29
CA LYS A 43 -9.30 -1.94 8.84
C LYS A 43 -10.59 -1.76 9.63
N GLY A 44 -11.04 -0.52 9.91
CA GLY A 44 -12.20 -0.34 10.80
C GLY A 44 -13.00 0.96 10.66
N CYS A 45 -12.77 1.80 9.66
CA CYS A 45 -13.58 3.01 9.48
C CYS A 45 -14.78 2.70 8.55
N PRO A 46 -16.04 2.64 9.06
CA PRO A 46 -17.23 2.35 8.26
C PRO A 46 -17.53 3.41 7.18
N MET A 47 -16.78 4.52 7.15
CA MET A 47 -16.95 5.59 6.17
C MET A 47 -16.20 5.33 4.84
N SER A 48 -15.15 4.51 4.82
CA SER A 48 -14.33 4.28 3.60
C SER A 48 -14.94 3.28 2.60
N GLN A 49 -16.05 2.61 2.94
CA GLN A 49 -16.78 1.76 2.00
C GLN A 49 -17.60 2.57 0.97
N MET A 50 -17.77 3.89 1.15
CA MET A 50 -18.60 4.71 0.25
C MET A 50 -17.83 5.39 -0.89
N THR A 51 -16.53 5.64 -0.75
CA THR A 51 -15.79 6.53 -1.68
C THR A 51 -14.85 5.84 -2.67
N LEU A 52 -14.53 4.55 -2.52
CA LEU A 52 -13.91 3.78 -3.60
C LEU A 52 -15.00 3.04 -4.39
N LYS A 53 -15.65 3.76 -5.33
CA LYS A 53 -16.40 3.17 -6.44
C LYS A 53 -15.83 3.69 -7.75
#